data_AF-A0A1F7BRT7-F1
#
_entry.id   AF-A0A1F7BRT7-F1
#
_cell.length_a   1.000
_cell.length_b   1.000
_cell.length_c   1.000
_cell.angle_alpha   90.00
_cell.angle_beta   90.00
_cell.angle_gamma   90.00
#
_symmetry.space_group_name_H-M   'P 1'
#
loop_
_entity.id
_entity.type
_entity.pdbx_description
1 polymer ?
#
loop_
_entity_poly.entity_id
_entity_poly.type
_entity_poly.pdbx_seq_one_letter_code
_entity_poly.pdbx_strand_id
1 'polypeptide(L)' 'MKQYFRKYTKGFRKDLRRLGKSVYKLDKLATVIDMLASGETLPEKYRDHGLQGDTILHLKHN' A
#
# COMPACT_ATOMS: atom_id res chain seq x y z
N MET A 1 -11.40 -9.92 -13.24
CA MET A 1 -10.53 -8.78 -12.83
C MET A 1 -9.08 -9.17 -13.03
N LYS A 2 -8.18 -8.20 -13.21
CA LYS A 2 -6.74 -8.47 -13.32
C LYS A 2 -6.16 -8.70 -11.92
N GLN A 3 -5.42 -9.79 -11.76
CA GLN A 3 -4.62 -10.04 -10.56
C GLN A 3 -3.23 -9.41 -10.73
N TYR A 4 -2.75 -8.73 -9.70
CA TYR A 4 -1.46 -8.04 -9.70
C TYR A 4 -0.47 -8.74 -8.77
N PHE A 5 0.77 -8.88 -9.24
CA PHE A 5 1.84 -9.43 -8.42
C PHE A 5 2.34 -8.39 -7.40
N ARG A 6 2.43 -8.81 -6.13
CA ARG A 6 2.85 -7.94 -5.03
C ARG A 6 4.37 -7.75 -5.06
N LYS A 7 4.82 -6.53 -5.35
CA LYS A 7 6.23 -6.15 -5.28
C LYS A 7 6.46 -5.15 -4.16
N TYR A 8 7.31 -5.51 -3.21
CA TYR A 8 7.63 -4.65 -2.07
C TYR A 8 8.98 -3.95 -2.26
N THR A 9 9.01 -2.63 -2.07
CA THR A 9 10.23 -1.84 -2.08
C THR A 9 11.03 -2.04 -0.79
N LYS A 10 12.32 -1.64 -0.80
CA LYS A 10 13.15 -1.65 0.42
C LYS A 10 12.59 -0.70 1.49
N GLY A 11 12.06 0.46 1.09
CA GLY A 11 11.39 1.41 1.99
C GLY A 11 10.18 0.79 2.67
N PHE A 12 9.26 0.22 1.87
CA PHE A 12 8.06 -0.43 2.38
C PHE A 12 8.37 -1.52 3.42
N ARG A 13 9.37 -2.38 3.16
CA ARG A 13 9.80 -3.41 4.14
C ARG A 13 10.34 -2.81 5.44
N LYS A 14 11.06 -1.68 5.39
CA LYS A 14 11.55 -1.00 6.59
C LYS A 14 10.38 -0.43 7.40
N ASP A 15 9.39 0.14 6.73
CA ASP A 15 8.22 0.73 7.38
C ASP A 15 7.34 -0.36 8.01
N LEU A 16 7.13 -1.49 7.33
CA LEU A 16 6.46 -2.66 7.93
C LEU A 16 7.16 -3.13 9.21
N ARG A 17 8.49 -3.22 9.21
CA ARG A 17 9.26 -3.60 10.42
C ARG A 17 9.13 -2.57 11.53
N ARG A 18 9.04 -1.28 11.21
CA ARG A 18 8.81 -0.22 12.21
C ARG A 18 7.40 -0.32 12.80
N LEU A 19 6.40 -0.55 11.97
CA LEU A 19 5.00 -0.69 12.39
C LEU A 19 4.77 -1.94 13.24
N GLY A 20 5.39 -3.07 12.89
CA GLY A 20 5.29 -4.32 13.65
C GLY A 20 5.96 -4.28 15.03
N LYS A 21 6.76 -3.25 15.33
CA LYS A 21 7.30 -2.99 16.68
C LYS A 21 6.32 -2.20 17.57
N SER A 22 5.17 -1.82 17.04
CA SER A 22 4.10 -1.11 17.74
C SER A 22 2.81 -1.93 17.71
N VAL A 23 1.81 -1.60 18.55
CA VAL A 23 0.54 -2.33 18.73
C VAL A 23 -0.43 -2.13 17.53
N TYR A 24 0.08 -1.73 16.38
CA TYR A 24 -0.76 -1.48 15.21
C TYR A 24 -1.29 -2.79 14.64
N LYS A 25 -2.61 -2.84 14.42
CA LYS A 25 -3.28 -3.95 13.75
C LYS A 25 -2.96 -3.91 12.25
N LEU A 26 -1.96 -4.70 11.84
CA LEU A 26 -1.55 -4.84 10.43
C LEU A 26 -2.62 -5.53 9.56
N ASP A 27 -3.62 -6.17 10.16
CA ASP A 27 -4.71 -6.84 9.46
C ASP A 27 -5.42 -5.91 8.48
N LYS A 28 -5.68 -4.65 8.90
CA LYS A 28 -6.33 -3.66 8.03
C LYS A 28 -5.48 -3.31 6.81
N LEU A 29 -4.16 -3.27 6.97
CA LEU A 29 -3.23 -3.02 5.86
C LEU A 29 -3.19 -4.22 4.92
N ALA A 30 -3.15 -5.44 5.46
CA ALA A 30 -3.19 -6.67 4.66
C ALA A 30 -4.46 -6.76 3.82
N THR A 31 -5.64 -6.46 4.39
CA THR A 31 -6.91 -6.45 3.64
C THR A 31 -6.87 -5.50 2.46
N VAL A 32 -6.33 -4.29 2.62
CA VAL A 32 -6.25 -3.31 1.52
C VAL A 32 -5.28 -3.79 0.43
N ILE A 33 -4.14 -4.37 0.80
CA ILE A 33 -3.18 -4.95 -0.15
C ILE A 33 -3.83 -6.10 -0.93
N ASP A 34 -4.63 -6.94 -0.28
CA ASP A 34 -5.32 -8.06 -0.93
C ASP A 34 -6.38 -7.60 -1.93
N MET A 35 -7.17 -6.57 -1.58
CA MET A 35 -8.15 -5.95 -2.50
C MET A 35 -7.43 -5.36 -3.74
N LEU A 36 -6.37 -4.59 -3.52
CA LEU A 36 -5.57 -3.99 -4.60
C LEU A 36 -4.93 -5.06 -5.50
N ALA A 37 -4.38 -6.13 -4.90
CA ALA A 37 -3.80 -7.24 -5.66
C ALA A 37 -4.86 -7.92 -6.52
N SER A 38 -6.06 -8.13 -5.99
CA SER A 38 -7.19 -8.76 -6.71
C SER A 38 -7.77 -7.89 -7.84
N GLY A 39 -7.29 -6.63 -7.96
CA GLY A 39 -7.77 -5.66 -8.94
C GLY A 39 -9.16 -5.13 -8.60
N GLU A 40 -9.54 -5.20 -7.33
CA GLU A 40 -10.79 -4.64 -6.83
C GLU A 40 -10.66 -3.13 -6.65
N THR A 41 -11.75 -2.40 -6.88
CA THR A 41 -11.83 -0.98 -6.55
C THR A 41 -12.01 -0.81 -5.05
N LEU A 42 -11.19 0.03 -4.43
CA LEU A 42 -11.32 0.30 -3.00
C LEU A 42 -12.63 1.04 -2.71
N PRO A 43 -13.36 0.67 -1.65
CA PRO A 43 -14.52 1.43 -1.18
C PRO A 43 -14.18 2.89 -0.86
N GLU A 44 -15.14 3.80 -1.05
CA GLU A 44 -14.95 5.26 -0.87
C GLU A 44 -14.38 5.65 0.50
N LYS A 45 -14.66 4.88 1.56
CA LYS A 45 -14.11 5.11 2.91
C LYS A 45 -12.57 5.12 2.97
N TYR A 46 -11.91 4.44 2.02
CA TYR A 46 -10.45 4.44 1.91
C TYR A 46 -9.89 5.70 1.24
N ARG A 47 -10.77 6.53 0.66
CA ARG A 47 -10.46 7.80 0.01
C ARG A 47 -9.30 7.67 -0.96
N ASP A 48 -9.33 6.64 -1.82
CA ASP A 48 -8.28 6.40 -2.80
C ASP A 48 -8.20 7.59 -3.76
N HIS A 49 -7.00 8.14 -3.93
CA HIS A 49 -6.76 9.31 -4.75
C HIS A 49 -5.34 9.30 -5.30
N GLY A 50 -5.17 9.92 -6.47
CA GLY A 50 -3.84 10.11 -7.06
C GLY A 50 -2.98 11.01 -6.16
N LEU A 51 -1.77 10.55 -5.84
CA LEU A 51 -0.78 11.37 -5.15
C LEU A 51 -0.40 12.58 -6.02
N GLN A 52 -0.15 13.74 -5.41
CA GLN A 52 0.20 14.99 -6.08
C GLN A 52 1.48 15.60 -5.50
N GLY A 53 2.20 16.39 -6.30
CA GLY A 53 3.44 17.06 -5.89
C GLY A 53 4.64 16.10 -5.75
N ASP A 54 5.53 16.37 -4.79
CA ASP A 54 6.80 15.64 -4.60
C ASP A 54 6.63 14.15 -4.27
N THR A 55 5.43 13.74 -3.84
CA THR A 55 5.09 12.32 -3.63
C THR A 55 5.06 11.51 -4.93
N ILE A 56 4.81 12.15 -6.09
CA ILE A 56 4.94 11.50 -7.42
C ILE A 56 6.40 11.22 -7.74
N LEU A 57 7.32 12.14 -7.38
CA LEU A 57 8.75 11.99 -7.68
C LEU A 57 9.31 10.71 -7.02
N HIS A 58 8.97 10.48 -5.75
CA HIS A 58 9.46 9.34 -4.98
C HIS A 58 9.01 7.97 -5.52
N LEU A 59 7.89 7.91 -6.26
CA LEU A 59 7.43 6.70 -6.95
C LEU A 59 8.19 6.42 -8.25
N LYS A 60 8.77 7.44 -8.90
CA LYS A 60 9.48 7.29 -10.18
C LYS A 60 10.93 6.81 -10.04
N HIS A 61 11.52 6.91 -8.84
CA HIS A 61 12.93 6.63 -8.59
C HIS A 61 13.21 5.28 -7.87
N ASN A 62 12.22 4.38 -7.74
CA ASN A 62 12.37 3.06 -7.08
C ASN A 62 12.09 1.88 -8.00
#